data_AF-A0AAN5D6V1-F1
#
_entry.id   AF-A0AAN5D6V1-F1
#
_cell.length_a   1.000
_cell.length_b   1.000
_cell.length_c   1.000
_cell.angle_alpha   90.00
_cell.angle_beta   90.00
_cell.angle_gamma   90.00
#
_symmetry.space_group_name_H-M   'P 1'
#
loop_
_entity.id
_entity.type
_entity.pdbx_description
1 polymer ?
#
loop_
_entity_poly.entity_id
_entity_poly.type
_entity_poly.pdbx_seq_one_letter_code
_entity_poly.pdbx_strand_id
1 'polypeptide(L)'
;SVKCYSALHGYALSIEYDDKFEECAVHKDKFFRRHCHIHRLMITEISEGDWMLFLDSDVGVVNPNRLVEEYIEEGYEIYLFDRFYNWEYAAQYMVKNNERGRDWVKQFAMFEFKLPHSFHGTDNGALHPLMLNYLVAEASDPKRRSRLVDVCLSIWNSCSSYDDLFSMQACTRMVIGERVHFPEQRVKIYQKVR
;
A
#
# COMPACT_ATOMS: atom_id res chain seq x y z
N SER A 1 21.33 7.74 6.60
CA SER A 1 20.93 6.68 5.64
C SER A 1 20.09 5.64 6.37
N VAL A 2 19.23 4.90 5.66
CA VAL A 2 18.41 3.81 6.25
C VAL A 2 19.31 2.79 6.95
N LYS A 3 20.43 2.38 6.32
CA LYS A 3 21.44 1.49 6.91
C LYS A 3 21.95 1.94 8.27
N CYS A 4 22.34 3.22 8.42
CA CYS A 4 22.83 3.72 9.69
C CYS A 4 21.74 3.76 10.77
N TYR A 5 20.52 4.12 10.38
CA TYR A 5 19.37 4.14 11.29
C TYR A 5 19.02 2.74 11.78
N SER A 6 18.98 1.75 10.88
CA SER A 6 18.76 0.35 11.25
C SER A 6 19.84 -0.17 12.19
N ALA A 7 21.12 0.11 11.91
CA ALA A 7 22.22 -0.30 12.78
C ALA A 7 22.18 0.38 14.16
N LEU A 8 21.78 1.66 14.21
CA LEU A 8 21.67 2.42 15.46
C LEU A 8 20.62 1.85 16.41
N HIS A 9 19.48 1.40 15.86
CA HIS A 9 18.33 0.92 16.64
C HIS A 9 18.17 -0.59 16.67
N GLY A 10 19.11 -1.34 16.08
CA GLY A 10 19.07 -2.80 16.06
C GLY A 10 18.02 -3.40 15.12
N TYR A 11 17.53 -2.65 14.13
CA TYR A 11 16.62 -3.18 13.12
C TYR A 11 17.36 -4.04 12.10
N ALA A 12 16.75 -5.15 11.71
CA ALA A 12 17.17 -5.88 10.52
C ALA A 12 16.90 -5.02 9.27
N LEU A 13 17.90 -4.89 8.40
CA LEU A 13 17.76 -4.25 7.10
C LEU A 13 17.97 -5.29 6.01
N SER A 14 16.97 -5.48 5.16
CA SER A 14 17.14 -6.23 3.91
C SER A 14 17.12 -5.29 2.71
N ILE A 15 18.02 -5.55 1.77
CA ILE A 15 18.05 -4.93 0.45
C ILE A 15 17.71 -6.05 -0.53
N GLU A 16 16.52 -5.99 -1.11
CA GLU A 16 15.96 -7.06 -1.91
C GLU A 16 15.85 -6.66 -3.37
N TYR A 17 16.02 -7.64 -4.25
CA TYR A 17 15.81 -7.53 -5.68
C TYR A 17 14.57 -8.35 -6.07
N ASP A 18 13.90 -7.97 -7.15
CA ASP A 18 12.63 -8.56 -7.57
C ASP A 18 12.78 -9.84 -8.42
N ASP A 19 13.91 -10.54 -8.28
CA ASP A 19 14.28 -11.78 -8.97
C ASP A 19 14.57 -12.97 -8.04
N LYS A 20 14.46 -12.79 -6.72
CA LYS A 20 14.75 -13.83 -5.71
C LYS A 20 13.73 -14.98 -5.72
N PHE A 21 12.46 -14.68 -6.01
CA PHE A 21 11.36 -15.67 -5.99
C PHE A 21 10.79 -15.87 -7.39
N GLU A 22 11.08 -17.02 -8.01
CA GLU A 22 10.64 -17.36 -9.37
C GLU A 22 9.11 -17.33 -9.53
N GLU A 23 8.37 -17.71 -8.49
CA GLU A 23 6.90 -17.68 -8.51
C GLU A 23 6.33 -16.27 -8.70
N CYS A 24 7.09 -15.23 -8.34
CA CYS A 24 6.69 -13.84 -8.52
C CYS A 24 6.91 -13.34 -9.96
N ALA A 25 7.56 -14.12 -10.84
CA ALA A 25 7.74 -13.78 -12.25
C ALA A 25 6.43 -13.72 -13.06
N VAL A 26 5.32 -14.23 -12.50
CA VAL A 26 3.97 -14.09 -13.08
C VAL A 26 3.52 -12.63 -13.19
N HIS A 27 4.04 -11.77 -12.31
CA HIS A 27 3.82 -10.33 -12.34
C HIS A 27 4.67 -9.70 -13.44
N LYS A 28 4.06 -9.02 -14.41
CA LYS A 28 4.76 -8.37 -15.52
C LYS A 28 5.27 -7.00 -15.11
N ASP A 29 4.45 -6.26 -14.36
CA ASP A 29 4.82 -4.98 -13.79
C ASP A 29 5.70 -5.18 -12.55
N LYS A 30 6.95 -4.70 -12.62
CA LYS A 30 7.93 -4.78 -11.52
C LYS A 30 7.42 -4.16 -10.23
N PHE A 31 6.54 -3.15 -10.33
CA PHE A 31 5.97 -2.47 -9.17
C PHE A 31 4.97 -3.34 -8.40
N PHE A 32 4.36 -4.34 -9.03
CA PHE A 32 3.56 -5.36 -8.33
C PHE A 32 4.40 -6.56 -7.92
N ARG A 33 5.39 -6.95 -8.74
CA ARG A 33 6.30 -8.06 -8.43
C ARG A 33 7.04 -7.86 -7.11
N ARG A 34 7.40 -6.63 -6.76
CA ARG A 34 8.00 -6.32 -5.44
C ARG A 34 7.07 -6.68 -4.28
N HIS A 35 5.77 -6.45 -4.39
CA HIS A 35 4.82 -6.81 -3.34
C HIS A 35 4.65 -8.33 -3.22
N CYS A 36 4.73 -9.06 -4.34
CA CYS A 36 4.83 -10.51 -4.30
C CYS A 36 6.08 -10.96 -3.53
N HIS A 37 7.25 -10.37 -3.80
CA HIS A 37 8.49 -10.67 -3.07
C HIS A 37 8.36 -10.38 -1.58
N ILE A 38 7.79 -9.23 -1.22
CA ILE A 38 7.50 -8.88 0.18
C ILE A 38 6.63 -9.96 0.85
N HIS A 39 5.56 -10.40 0.19
CA HIS A 39 4.72 -11.49 0.70
C HIS A 39 5.51 -12.80 0.89
N ARG A 40 6.45 -13.12 0.00
CA ARG A 40 7.31 -14.31 0.14
C ARG A 40 8.27 -14.18 1.31
N LEU A 41 8.94 -13.04 1.49
CA LEU A 41 9.81 -12.78 2.64
C LEU A 41 9.05 -12.89 3.96
N MET A 42 7.82 -12.38 4.01
CA MET A 42 6.94 -12.53 5.19
C MET A 42 6.68 -14.01 5.55
N ILE A 43 6.70 -14.91 4.58
CA ILE A 43 6.48 -16.35 4.81
C ILE A 43 7.80 -17.08 5.15
N THR A 44 8.90 -16.71 4.50
CA THR A 44 10.13 -17.51 4.54
C THR A 44 11.20 -16.99 5.49
N GLU A 45 11.24 -15.68 5.74
CA GLU A 45 12.40 -15.02 6.36
C GLU A 45 12.04 -14.12 7.55
N ILE A 46 10.77 -13.76 7.72
CA ILE A 46 10.32 -12.89 8.81
C ILE A 46 9.48 -13.70 9.78
N SER A 47 9.74 -13.55 11.07
CA SER A 47 9.03 -14.31 12.11
C SER A 47 7.56 -13.91 12.18
N GLU A 48 6.69 -14.86 12.53
CA GLU A 48 5.29 -14.56 12.83
C GLU A 48 5.21 -13.54 13.98
N GLY A 49 4.45 -12.48 13.78
CA GLY A 49 4.25 -11.39 14.75
C GLY A 49 5.19 -10.20 14.57
N ASP A 50 6.30 -10.33 13.85
CA ASP A 50 7.24 -9.24 13.58
C ASP A 50 6.63 -8.17 12.65
N TRP A 51 7.24 -6.99 12.61
CA TRP A 51 6.84 -5.89 11.74
C TRP A 51 7.79 -5.72 10.57
N MET A 52 7.25 -5.38 9.42
CA MET A 52 8.01 -4.97 8.25
C MET A 52 7.64 -3.53 7.85
N LEU A 53 8.65 -2.71 7.61
CA LEU A 53 8.50 -1.41 6.95
C LEU A 53 9.07 -1.52 5.53
N PHE A 54 8.20 -1.49 4.52
CA PHE A 54 8.58 -1.53 3.11
C PHE A 54 8.79 -0.11 2.58
N LEU A 55 9.98 0.17 2.05
CA LEU A 55 10.41 1.50 1.59
C LEU A 55 10.96 1.44 0.16
N ASP A 56 10.74 2.51 -0.60
CA ASP A 56 11.43 2.72 -1.88
C ASP A 56 12.91 3.11 -1.65
N SER A 57 13.76 2.86 -2.66
CA SER A 57 15.21 3.13 -2.57
C SER A 57 15.56 4.62 -2.51
N ASP A 58 14.61 5.50 -2.84
CA ASP A 58 14.74 6.96 -2.78
C ASP A 58 14.25 7.56 -1.44
N VAL A 59 13.93 6.71 -0.45
CA VAL A 59 13.48 7.14 0.87
C VAL A 59 14.67 7.25 1.84
N GLY A 60 14.67 8.34 2.62
CA GLY A 60 15.71 8.64 3.61
C GLY A 60 15.15 8.92 4.99
N VAL A 61 15.94 8.60 6.02
CA VAL A 61 15.65 8.95 7.41
C VAL A 61 16.01 10.41 7.66
N VAL A 62 15.03 11.20 8.08
CA VAL A 62 15.19 12.63 8.38
C VAL A 62 15.40 12.92 9.87
N ASN A 63 14.90 12.06 10.76
CA ASN A 63 15.07 12.19 12.20
C ASN A 63 15.48 10.83 12.80
N PRO A 64 16.78 10.60 13.05
CA PRO A 64 17.26 9.32 13.54
C PRO A 64 16.95 9.08 15.02
N ASN A 65 16.43 10.07 15.76
CA ASN A 65 16.14 9.96 17.20
C ASN A 65 14.73 9.46 17.50
N ARG A 66 13.88 9.28 16.48
CA ARG A 66 12.52 8.73 16.60
C ARG A 66 12.56 7.26 16.24
N LEU A 67 11.84 6.42 16.97
CA LEU A 67 11.76 4.98 16.70
C LEU A 67 10.57 4.68 15.78
N VAL A 68 10.65 3.59 15.01
CA VAL A 68 9.53 3.15 14.14
C VAL A 68 8.33 2.73 14.99
N GLU A 69 8.58 2.13 16.15
CA GLU A 69 7.57 1.67 17.10
C GLU A 69 6.70 2.79 17.65
N GLU A 70 7.19 4.03 17.69
CA GLU A 70 6.39 5.20 18.09
C GLU A 70 5.23 5.47 17.13
N TYR A 71 5.27 4.88 15.92
CA TYR A 71 4.23 4.94 14.91
C TYR A 71 3.38 3.67 14.88
N ILE A 72 3.51 2.76 15.85
CA ILE A 72 2.68 1.58 15.97
C ILE A 72 1.68 1.79 17.12
N GLU A 73 0.40 1.72 16.79
CA GLU A 73 -0.70 1.76 17.74
C GLU A 73 -1.34 0.38 17.90
N GLU A 74 -1.77 0.08 19.13
CA GLU A 74 -2.51 -1.14 19.42
C GLU A 74 -3.83 -1.18 18.63
N GLY A 75 -4.18 -2.36 18.11
CA GLY A 75 -5.41 -2.57 17.35
C GLY A 75 -5.28 -2.35 15.84
N TYR A 76 -4.13 -1.86 15.34
CA TYR A 76 -3.84 -1.73 13.91
C TYR A 76 -2.67 -2.62 13.50
N GLU A 77 -2.68 -3.10 12.25
CA GLU A 77 -1.72 -4.07 11.72
C GLU A 77 -1.16 -3.68 10.34
N ILE A 78 -1.85 -2.76 9.66
CA ILE A 78 -1.46 -2.25 8.34
C ILE A 78 -1.46 -0.72 8.43
N TYR A 79 -0.35 -0.11 8.03
CA TYR A 79 -0.17 1.33 8.01
C TYR A 79 0.19 1.79 6.61
N LEU A 80 -0.57 2.78 6.12
CA LEU A 80 -0.34 3.47 4.87
C LEU A 80 0.05 4.91 5.12
N PHE A 81 0.62 5.57 4.11
CA PHE A 81 1.11 6.93 4.21
C PHE A 81 0.56 7.78 3.06
N ASP A 82 -0.01 8.94 3.36
CA ASP A 82 -0.28 9.96 2.35
C ASP A 82 1.05 10.52 1.82
N ARG A 83 1.16 10.71 0.50
CA ARG A 83 2.23 11.50 -0.11
C ARG A 83 2.03 12.98 0.19
N PHE A 84 3.11 13.69 0.48
CA PHE A 84 3.03 15.09 0.93
C PHE A 84 2.50 16.05 -0.16
N TYR A 85 2.72 15.77 -1.44
CA TYR A 85 2.45 16.72 -2.53
C TYR A 85 1.14 16.50 -3.31
N ASN A 86 0.47 15.36 -3.16
CA ASN A 86 -0.77 15.05 -3.89
C ASN A 86 -1.76 14.23 -3.04
N TRP A 87 -2.78 13.64 -3.68
CA TRP A 87 -3.84 12.86 -3.02
C TRP A 87 -3.50 11.36 -2.91
N GLU A 88 -2.26 10.99 -3.24
CA GLU A 88 -1.86 9.59 -3.29
C GLU A 88 -1.57 9.01 -1.91
N TYR A 89 -2.01 7.77 -1.69
CA TYR A 89 -1.26 6.88 -0.81
C TYR A 89 0.07 6.50 -1.49
N ALA A 90 1.16 6.54 -0.74
CA ALA A 90 2.41 5.93 -1.20
C ALA A 90 2.23 4.41 -1.26
N ALA A 91 2.75 3.75 -2.29
CA ALA A 91 2.86 2.28 -2.34
C ALA A 91 4.01 1.76 -1.44
N GLN A 92 4.09 2.34 -0.25
CA GLN A 92 5.01 2.04 0.84
C GLN A 92 4.15 1.85 2.08
N TYR A 93 4.51 0.92 2.95
CA TYR A 93 3.64 0.53 4.06
C TYR A 93 4.44 -0.09 5.19
N MET A 94 3.86 -0.01 6.39
CA MET A 94 4.28 -0.83 7.51
C MET A 94 3.20 -1.88 7.78
N VAL A 95 3.59 -3.14 7.87
CA VAL A 95 2.67 -4.26 8.00
C VAL A 95 3.18 -5.28 9.01
N LYS A 96 2.29 -5.78 9.85
CA LYS A 96 2.59 -6.88 10.76
C LYS A 96 2.61 -8.21 10.00
N ASN A 97 3.60 -9.05 10.26
CA ASN A 97 3.67 -10.39 9.71
C ASN A 97 2.72 -11.33 10.45
N ASN A 98 1.47 -11.33 10.03
CA ASN A 98 0.45 -12.26 10.47
C ASN A 98 -0.46 -12.63 9.28
N GLU A 99 -1.49 -13.44 9.52
CA GLU A 99 -2.43 -13.84 8.47
C GLU A 99 -3.03 -12.64 7.71
N ARG A 100 -3.52 -11.62 8.42
CA ARG A 100 -4.14 -10.44 7.81
C ARG A 100 -3.15 -9.61 6.99
N GLY A 101 -1.96 -9.34 7.55
CA GLY A 101 -0.93 -8.55 6.88
C GLY A 101 -0.42 -9.24 5.63
N ARG A 102 -0.16 -10.55 5.69
CA ARG A 102 0.22 -11.35 4.52
C ARG A 102 -0.87 -11.34 3.47
N ASP A 103 -2.12 -11.54 3.88
CA ASP A 103 -3.25 -11.52 2.94
C ASP A 103 -3.40 -10.16 2.26
N TRP A 104 -3.27 -9.04 2.99
CA TRP A 104 -3.32 -7.71 2.40
C TRP A 104 -2.19 -7.46 1.39
N VAL A 105 -0.94 -7.82 1.72
CA VAL A 105 0.20 -7.69 0.78
C VAL A 105 -0.02 -8.56 -0.46
N LYS A 106 -0.52 -9.80 -0.28
CA LYS A 106 -0.86 -10.69 -1.39
C LYS A 106 -1.95 -10.10 -2.27
N GLN A 107 -3.01 -9.55 -1.69
CA GLN A 107 -4.08 -8.87 -2.43
C GLN A 107 -3.53 -7.70 -3.23
N PHE A 108 -2.60 -6.94 -2.67
CA PHE A 108 -1.97 -5.83 -3.39
C PHE A 108 -1.12 -6.31 -4.56
N ALA A 109 -0.27 -7.32 -4.38
CA ALA A 109 0.49 -7.93 -5.47
C ALA A 109 -0.43 -8.44 -6.60
N MET A 110 -1.47 -9.20 -6.24
CA MET A 110 -2.44 -9.77 -7.18
C MET A 110 -3.34 -8.73 -7.86
N PHE A 111 -3.32 -7.47 -7.41
CA PHE A 111 -4.15 -6.43 -8.00
C PHE A 111 -3.70 -6.04 -9.41
N GLU A 112 -2.46 -6.40 -9.81
CA GLU A 112 -1.99 -6.27 -11.19
C GLU A 112 -2.97 -6.88 -12.21
N PHE A 113 -3.54 -8.05 -11.87
CA PHE A 113 -4.44 -8.78 -12.76
C PHE A 113 -5.86 -8.19 -12.82
N LYS A 114 -6.09 -7.08 -12.13
CA LYS A 114 -7.35 -6.31 -12.13
C LYS A 114 -7.18 -4.90 -12.70
N LEU A 115 -5.99 -4.57 -13.20
CA LEU A 115 -5.73 -3.27 -13.81
C LEU A 115 -6.58 -3.05 -15.06
N PRO A 116 -7.02 -1.81 -15.32
CA PRO A 116 -7.64 -1.49 -16.60
C PRO A 116 -6.59 -1.50 -17.72
N HIS A 117 -7.05 -1.63 -18.97
CA HIS A 117 -6.18 -1.56 -20.15
C HIS A 117 -5.73 -0.12 -20.49
N SER A 118 -6.23 0.87 -19.77
CA SER A 118 -5.90 2.29 -19.88
C SER A 118 -4.62 2.64 -19.11
N PHE A 119 -4.18 3.91 -19.16
CA PHE A 119 -3.11 4.37 -18.27
C PHE A 119 -3.60 4.27 -16.81
N HIS A 120 -2.85 3.61 -15.93
CA HIS A 120 -3.36 3.27 -14.59
C HIS A 120 -2.42 3.63 -13.43
N GLY A 121 -1.20 4.10 -13.70
CA GLY A 121 -0.26 4.54 -12.65
C GLY A 121 0.33 3.42 -11.78
N THR A 122 0.44 2.21 -12.33
CA THR A 122 1.04 1.02 -11.67
C THR A 122 0.42 0.73 -10.29
N ASP A 123 1.21 0.25 -9.34
CA ASP A 123 0.85 -0.04 -7.96
C ASP A 123 0.35 1.19 -7.17
N ASN A 124 0.99 2.35 -7.31
CA ASN A 124 0.54 3.60 -6.69
C ASN A 124 -0.90 3.95 -7.09
N GLY A 125 -1.19 3.89 -8.39
CA GLY A 125 -2.53 4.09 -8.92
C GLY A 125 -3.50 3.02 -8.43
N ALA A 126 -3.10 1.74 -8.47
CA ALA A 126 -3.92 0.61 -8.05
C ALA A 126 -4.22 0.53 -6.55
N LEU A 127 -3.35 1.09 -5.69
CA LEU A 127 -3.56 1.11 -4.25
C LEU A 127 -4.87 1.80 -3.87
N HIS A 128 -5.30 2.79 -4.66
CA HIS A 128 -6.53 3.54 -4.41
C HIS A 128 -7.82 2.71 -4.59
N PRO A 129 -8.07 2.07 -5.76
CA PRO A 129 -9.19 1.15 -5.91
C PRO A 129 -9.05 -0.10 -5.03
N LEU A 130 -7.83 -0.56 -4.71
CA LEU A 130 -7.64 -1.61 -3.71
C LEU A 130 -8.17 -1.17 -2.34
N MET A 131 -7.72 -0.02 -1.82
CA MET A 131 -8.16 0.49 -0.52
C MET A 131 -9.65 0.83 -0.50
N LEU A 132 -10.19 1.32 -1.62
CA LEU A 132 -11.62 1.52 -1.76
C LEU A 132 -12.39 0.22 -1.54
N ASN A 133 -11.98 -0.86 -2.19
CA ASN A 133 -12.60 -2.18 -2.02
C ASN A 133 -12.35 -2.78 -0.62
N TYR A 134 -11.20 -2.49 -0.02
CA TYR A 134 -10.80 -3.05 1.28
C TYR A 134 -11.47 -2.35 2.46
N LEU A 135 -11.68 -1.03 2.38
CA LEU A 135 -12.19 -0.20 3.48
C LEU A 135 -13.69 0.10 3.37
N VAL A 136 -14.27 0.03 2.18
CA VAL A 136 -15.68 0.34 1.93
C VAL A 136 -16.41 -0.93 1.49
N ALA A 137 -17.12 -1.56 2.42
CA ALA A 137 -17.75 -2.87 2.24
C ALA A 137 -18.74 -2.93 1.07
N GLU A 138 -19.35 -1.80 0.70
CA GLU A 138 -20.27 -1.67 -0.42
C GLU A 138 -19.56 -1.51 -1.77
N ALA A 139 -18.32 -1.03 -1.79
CA ALA A 139 -17.63 -0.66 -3.03
C ALA A 139 -17.36 -1.86 -3.94
N SER A 140 -17.14 -3.04 -3.35
CA SER A 140 -16.88 -4.28 -4.07
C SER A 140 -18.15 -5.00 -4.55
N ASP A 141 -19.35 -4.58 -4.10
CA ASP A 141 -20.62 -5.21 -4.43
C ASP A 141 -21.39 -4.36 -5.47
N PRO A 142 -21.52 -4.79 -6.74
CA PRO A 142 -22.24 -4.05 -7.77
C PRO A 142 -23.69 -3.67 -7.42
N LYS A 143 -24.34 -4.39 -6.50
CA LYS A 143 -25.72 -4.10 -6.09
C LYS A 143 -25.81 -3.04 -4.99
N ARG A 144 -24.74 -2.85 -4.22
CA ARG A 144 -24.69 -1.89 -3.10
C ARG A 144 -23.77 -0.69 -3.38
N ARG A 145 -22.90 -0.82 -4.37
CA ARG A 145 -21.93 0.19 -4.78
C ARG A 145 -22.63 1.50 -5.14
N SER A 146 -22.11 2.59 -4.59
CA SER A 146 -22.65 3.92 -4.85
C SER A 146 -22.26 4.42 -6.25
N ARG A 147 -23.09 5.32 -6.80
CA ARG A 147 -22.79 5.99 -8.07
C ARG A 147 -21.44 6.71 -8.06
N LEU A 148 -21.02 7.24 -6.91
CA LEU A 148 -19.73 7.93 -6.80
C LEU A 148 -18.56 6.95 -7.00
N VAL A 149 -18.65 5.73 -6.45
CA VAL A 149 -17.65 4.68 -6.70
C VAL A 149 -17.60 4.32 -8.18
N ASP A 150 -18.74 4.17 -8.84
CA ASP A 150 -18.79 3.88 -10.28
C ASP A 150 -18.12 5.00 -11.11
N VAL A 151 -18.31 6.26 -10.72
CA VAL A 151 -17.62 7.39 -11.34
C VAL A 151 -16.11 7.29 -11.14
N CYS A 152 -15.62 7.04 -9.92
CA CYS A 152 -14.18 6.90 -9.67
C CYS A 152 -13.55 5.79 -10.52
N LEU A 153 -14.20 4.63 -10.59
CA LEU A 153 -13.73 3.48 -11.39
C LEU A 153 -13.83 3.76 -12.90
N SER A 154 -14.83 4.52 -13.35
CA SER A 154 -14.96 4.94 -14.75
C SER A 154 -13.81 5.87 -15.16
N ILE A 155 -13.39 6.79 -14.28
CA ILE A 155 -12.21 7.64 -14.51
C ILE A 155 -10.99 6.74 -14.68
N TRP A 156 -10.79 5.76 -13.78
CA TRP A 156 -9.66 4.84 -13.87
C TRP A 156 -9.65 4.05 -15.19
N ASN A 157 -10.79 3.48 -15.58
CA ASN A 157 -10.94 2.67 -16.79
C ASN A 157 -10.73 3.45 -18.10
N SER A 158 -10.83 4.78 -18.05
CA SER A 158 -10.64 5.67 -19.21
C SER A 158 -9.42 6.58 -19.09
N CYS A 159 -8.63 6.41 -18.02
CA CYS A 159 -7.51 7.26 -17.67
C CYS A 159 -6.43 7.25 -18.76
N SER A 160 -5.98 8.43 -19.14
CA SER A 160 -5.01 8.63 -20.24
C SER A 160 -3.78 9.43 -19.84
N SER A 161 -3.80 10.01 -18.63
CA SER A 161 -2.81 10.96 -18.14
C SER A 161 -2.66 10.88 -16.62
N TYR A 162 -1.62 11.54 -16.09
CA TYR A 162 -1.48 11.71 -14.64
C TYR A 162 -2.59 12.57 -14.03
N ASP A 163 -3.16 13.53 -14.79
CA ASP A 163 -4.27 14.35 -14.30
C ASP A 163 -5.55 13.52 -14.11
N ASP A 164 -5.84 12.61 -15.04
CA ASP A 164 -6.93 11.64 -14.90
C ASP A 164 -6.70 10.70 -13.71
N LEU A 165 -5.44 10.25 -13.54
CA LEU A 165 -5.05 9.39 -12.44
C LEU A 165 -5.24 10.11 -11.09
N PHE A 166 -4.77 11.35 -10.96
CA PHE A 166 -4.95 12.15 -9.75
C PHE A 166 -6.43 12.44 -9.48
N SER A 167 -7.24 12.61 -10.53
CA SER A 167 -8.69 12.75 -10.40
C SER A 167 -9.35 11.48 -9.85
N MET A 168 -8.94 10.30 -10.33
CA MET A 168 -9.38 9.01 -9.79
C MET A 168 -8.99 8.86 -8.33
N GLN A 169 -7.73 9.15 -7.99
CA GLN A 169 -7.22 9.04 -6.62
C GLN A 169 -8.00 9.95 -5.67
N ALA A 170 -8.17 11.23 -6.02
CA ALA A 170 -8.98 12.16 -5.25
C ALA A 170 -10.42 11.67 -5.09
N CYS A 171 -11.04 11.13 -6.15
CA CYS A 171 -12.38 10.56 -6.11
C CYS A 171 -12.48 9.39 -5.10
N THR A 172 -11.53 8.43 -5.12
CA THR A 172 -11.54 7.32 -4.15
C THR A 172 -11.34 7.80 -2.71
N ARG A 173 -10.48 8.80 -2.51
CA ARG A 173 -10.27 9.44 -1.20
C ARG A 173 -11.55 10.13 -0.70
N MET A 174 -12.33 10.74 -1.59
CA MET A 174 -13.63 11.31 -1.23
C MET A 174 -14.64 10.24 -0.78
N VAL A 175 -14.64 9.07 -1.41
CA VAL A 175 -15.53 7.96 -0.99
C VAL A 175 -15.10 7.40 0.37
N ILE A 176 -13.80 7.18 0.57
CA ILE A 176 -13.26 6.67 1.84
C ILE A 176 -13.45 7.73 2.97
N GLY A 177 -13.39 9.01 2.61
CA GLY A 177 -13.52 10.15 3.50
C GLY A 177 -12.21 10.52 4.22
N GLU A 178 -12.33 11.44 5.17
CA GLU A 178 -11.21 11.92 6.00
C GLU A 178 -10.79 10.92 7.09
N ARG A 179 -11.46 9.77 7.17
CA ARG A 179 -11.17 8.73 8.17
C ARG A 179 -9.77 8.17 7.94
N VAL A 180 -9.02 8.08 9.03
CA VAL A 180 -7.65 7.52 9.04
C VAL A 180 -7.53 6.27 9.91
N HIS A 181 -8.56 5.95 10.68
CA HIS A 181 -8.61 4.82 11.60
C HIS A 181 -9.71 3.84 11.18
N PHE A 182 -9.35 2.65 10.75
CA PHE A 182 -10.25 1.59 10.29
C PHE A 182 -10.08 0.36 11.19
N PRO A 183 -10.69 0.35 12.39
CA PRO A 183 -10.44 -0.68 13.41
C PRO A 183 -10.93 -2.07 12.99
N GLU A 184 -12.00 -2.16 12.21
CA GLU A 184 -12.52 -3.44 11.71
C GLU A 184 -11.52 -4.12 10.76
N GLN A 185 -10.89 -3.32 9.89
CA GLN A 185 -9.88 -3.75 8.94
C GLN A 185 -8.46 -3.74 9.54
N ARG A 186 -8.30 -3.21 10.76
CA ARG A 186 -7.01 -2.93 11.42
C ARG A 186 -6.04 -2.12 10.55
N VAL A 187 -6.57 -1.14 9.82
CA VAL A 187 -5.78 -0.23 8.97
C VAL A 187 -5.72 1.16 9.62
N LYS A 188 -4.52 1.74 9.63
CA LYS A 188 -4.31 3.17 9.94
C LYS A 188 -3.64 3.87 8.77
N ILE A 189 -4.01 5.12 8.53
CA ILE A 189 -3.43 5.96 7.46
C ILE A 189 -2.74 7.17 8.12
N TYR A 190 -1.45 7.32 7.88
CA TYR A 190 -0.70 8.50 8.29
C TYR A 190 -0.93 9.64 7.29
N GLN A 191 -1.55 10.71 7.77
CA GLN A 191 -1.79 11.92 6.98
C GLN A 191 -0.53 12.75 6.85
N LYS A 192 -0.40 13.41 5.70
CA LYS A 192 0.55 14.52 5.54
C LYS A 192 0.21 15.65 6.49
N VAL A 193 1.23 16.27 7.07
CA VAL A 193 1.07 17.46 7.92
C VAL A 193 0.63 18.63 7.02
N ARG A 194 -0.43 19.33 7.43
CA ARG A 194 -0.94 20.53 6.75
C ARG A 194 -0.01 21.73 6.97
#